data_AF-A0A4Q9L0W1-F1
#
_entry.id   AF-A0A4Q9L0W1-F1
#
_cell.length_a   1.000
_cell.length_b   1.000
_cell.length_c   1.000
_cell.angle_alpha   90.00
_cell.angle_beta   90.00
_cell.angle_gamma   90.00
#
_symmetry.space_group_name_H-M   'P 1'
#
loop_
_entity.id
_entity.type
_entity.pdbx_description
1 polymer ?
#
loop_
_entity_poly.entity_id
_entity_poly.type
_entity_poly.pdbx_seq_one_letter_code
_entity_poly.pdbx_strand_id
1 'polypeptide(L)'
;MSKKIDRGILKGNGLSPLLFVLCMDPFSRKLNEKYTKVTVQTDAESHSTNHLLFIDDLKLLAEDGQTLEEMTEEVKKFMNNIVLKINNEKSATNDPCCEDTATLLEGISVYKYLGIIE
;
A
#
# COMPACT_ATOMS: atom_id res chain seq x y z
N MET A 1 -16.96 -31.49 11.33
CA MET A 1 -15.54 -31.08 11.52
C MET A 1 -15.48 -29.57 11.68
N SER A 2 -15.02 -29.09 12.83
CA SER A 2 -14.69 -27.68 13.03
C SER A 2 -13.39 -27.39 12.27
N LYS A 3 -13.42 -26.53 11.24
CA LYS A 3 -12.21 -26.02 10.62
C LYS A 3 -11.66 -24.92 11.54
N LYS A 4 -10.61 -25.22 12.28
CA LYS A 4 -9.89 -24.24 13.08
C LYS A 4 -8.99 -23.41 12.15
N ILE A 5 -9.12 -22.09 12.23
CA ILE A 5 -8.24 -21.14 11.54
C ILE A 5 -7.20 -20.70 12.55
N ASP A 6 -5.94 -21.08 12.34
CA ASP A 6 -4.85 -20.70 13.24
C ASP A 6 -4.26 -19.32 12.90
N ARG A 7 -4.33 -18.89 11.63
CA ARG A 7 -3.90 -17.56 11.16
C ARG A 7 -4.77 -17.05 10.03
N GLY A 8 -4.98 -15.73 10.01
CA GLY A 8 -5.72 -15.02 8.96
C GLY A 8 -7.22 -14.92 9.23
N ILE A 9 -7.90 -14.27 8.30
CA ILE A 9 -9.35 -14.03 8.31
C ILE A 9 -10.04 -14.89 7.24
N LEU A 10 -11.28 -15.31 7.52
CA LEU A 10 -12.01 -16.22 6.64
C LEU A 10 -12.54 -15.51 5.39
N LYS A 11 -12.03 -15.87 4.20
CA LYS A 11 -12.56 -15.36 2.93
C LYS A 11 -14.03 -15.77 2.74
N GLY A 12 -14.84 -14.86 2.20
CA GLY A 12 -16.28 -15.07 1.99
C GLY A 12 -17.15 -14.78 3.21
N ASN A 13 -16.55 -14.43 4.36
CA ASN A 13 -17.30 -13.91 5.51
C ASN A 13 -17.51 -12.39 5.36
N GLY A 14 -18.73 -11.91 5.62
CA GLY A 14 -19.08 -10.49 5.50
C GLY A 14 -18.32 -9.54 6.43
N LEU A 15 -17.78 -10.02 7.55
CA LEU A 15 -16.99 -9.21 8.50
C LEU A 15 -15.51 -9.16 8.16
N SER A 16 -15.00 -10.10 7.35
CA SER A 16 -13.57 -10.18 7.06
C SER A 16 -12.99 -8.94 6.37
N PRO A 17 -13.65 -8.30 5.40
CA PRO A 17 -13.17 -7.05 4.83
C PRO A 17 -13.03 -5.93 5.88
N LEU A 18 -14.02 -5.79 6.77
CA LEU A 18 -13.98 -4.76 7.82
C LEU A 18 -12.87 -5.03 8.83
N LEU A 19 -12.68 -6.29 9.25
CA LEU A 19 -11.58 -6.67 10.14
C LEU A 19 -10.22 -6.34 9.52
N PHE A 20 -10.06 -6.59 8.22
CA PHE A 20 -8.83 -6.23 7.52
C PHE A 20 -8.58 -4.72 7.54
N VAL A 21 -9.60 -3.91 7.23
CA VAL A 21 -9.50 -2.44 7.27
C VAL A 21 -9.15 -1.95 8.67
N LEU A 22 -9.78 -2.50 9.72
CA LEU A 22 -9.46 -2.13 11.11
C LEU A 22 -8.01 -2.47 11.49
N CYS A 23 -7.44 -3.56 10.96
CA CYS A 23 -6.03 -3.88 11.16
C CYS A 23 -5.09 -2.88 10.47
N MET A 24 -5.49 -2.35 9.31
CA MET A 24 -4.68 -1.43 8.51
C MET A 24 -4.84 0.05 8.87
N ASP A 25 -5.93 0.42 9.52
CA ASP A 25 -6.25 1.80 9.91
C ASP A 25 -5.15 2.49 10.77
N PRO A 26 -4.54 1.84 11.79
CA PRO A 26 -3.41 2.42 12.50
C PRO A 26 -2.21 2.74 11.61
N PHE A 27 -1.96 1.93 10.58
CA PHE A 27 -0.88 2.17 9.62
C PHE A 27 -1.15 3.39 8.75
N SER A 28 -2.37 3.53 8.23
CA SER A 28 -2.79 4.70 7.46
C SER A 28 -2.65 6.00 8.28
N ARG A 29 -3.06 5.99 9.56
CA ARG A 29 -2.88 7.13 10.47
C ARG A 29 -1.40 7.47 10.65
N LYS A 30 -0.56 6.47 10.90
CA LYS A 30 0.88 6.65 11.07
C LYS A 30 1.54 7.28 9.84
N LEU A 31 1.16 6.86 8.63
CA LEU A 31 1.65 7.47 7.40
C LEU A 31 1.25 8.95 7.30
N ASN A 32 -0.01 9.27 7.59
CA ASN A 32 -0.52 10.65 7.57
C ASN A 32 0.12 11.56 8.63
N GLU A 33 0.49 11.01 9.79
CA GLU A 33 1.15 11.77 10.86
C GLU A 33 2.62 12.07 10.55
N LYS A 34 3.31 11.15 9.86
CA LYS A 34 4.77 11.20 9.68
C LYS A 34 5.21 11.84 8.35
N TYR A 35 4.45 11.65 7.27
CA TYR A 35 4.89 12.00 5.93
C TYR A 35 3.99 13.06 5.27
N THR A 36 4.61 13.99 4.55
CA THR A 36 3.90 15.02 3.77
C THR A 36 3.04 14.38 2.68
N LYS A 37 1.89 14.99 2.39
CA LYS A 37 0.97 14.53 1.36
C LYS A 37 1.31 15.14 0.00
N VAL A 38 1.23 14.32 -1.05
CA VAL A 38 1.31 14.78 -2.43
C VAL A 38 -0.04 15.35 -2.82
N THR A 39 -0.04 16.54 -3.43
CA THR A 39 -1.26 17.24 -3.84
C THR A 39 -1.44 17.18 -5.34
N VAL A 40 -2.59 16.67 -5.78
CA VAL A 40 -3.02 16.63 -7.17
C VAL A 40 -4.13 17.66 -7.35
N GLN A 41 -3.92 18.61 -8.26
CA GLN A 41 -4.92 19.60 -8.64
C GLN A 41 -5.66 19.17 -9.90
N THR A 42 -6.97 19.29 -9.87
CA THR A 42 -7.85 19.16 -11.02
C THR A 42 -8.59 20.48 -11.24
N ASP A 43 -9.24 20.66 -12.39
CA ASP A 43 -9.98 21.88 -12.71
C ASP A 43 -11.12 22.18 -11.71
N ALA A 44 -11.61 21.16 -10.98
CA ALA A 44 -12.70 21.28 -10.03
C ALA A 44 -12.22 21.24 -8.57
N GLU A 45 -11.25 20.39 -8.24
CA GLU A 45 -10.87 20.09 -6.85
C GLU A 45 -9.37 19.80 -6.70
N SER A 46 -8.87 19.98 -5.47
CA SER A 46 -7.52 19.60 -5.06
C SER A 46 -7.60 18.45 -4.07
N HIS A 47 -6.89 17.35 -4.35
CA HIS A 47 -6.82 16.19 -3.49
C HIS A 47 -5.39 15.99 -3.00
N SER A 48 -5.23 15.76 -1.70
CA SER A 48 -3.90 15.59 -1.09
C SER A 48 -3.86 14.30 -0.28
N THR A 49 -2.94 13.40 -0.63
CA THR A 49 -2.69 12.16 0.10
C THR A 49 -1.24 11.69 -0.08
N ASN A 50 -0.72 10.92 0.87
CA ASN A 50 0.56 10.23 0.73
C ASN A 50 0.40 8.73 0.45
N HIS A 51 -0.83 8.20 0.48
CA HIS A 51 -1.09 6.83 0.07
C HIS A 51 -2.52 6.62 -0.43
N LEU A 52 -2.70 5.58 -1.24
CA LEU A 52 -3.98 4.94 -1.53
C LEU A 52 -3.93 3.54 -0.92
N LEU A 53 -4.95 3.18 -0.16
CA LEU A 53 -5.03 1.88 0.48
C LEU A 53 -6.41 1.27 0.21
N PHE A 54 -6.43 0.23 -0.63
CA PHE A 54 -7.64 -0.49 -1.01
C PHE A 54 -7.48 -1.97 -0.68
N ILE A 55 -7.98 -2.38 0.49
CA ILE A 55 -7.77 -3.73 1.04
C ILE A 55 -6.26 -4.04 0.99
N ASP A 56 -5.82 -5.06 0.24
CA ASP A 56 -4.43 -5.49 0.14
C ASP A 56 -3.59 -4.65 -0.82
N ASP A 57 -4.21 -3.82 -1.67
CA ASP A 57 -3.53 -2.95 -2.61
C ASP A 57 -3.14 -1.61 -1.95
N LEU A 58 -1.85 -1.44 -1.68
CA LEU A 58 -1.26 -0.21 -1.15
C LEU A 58 -0.45 0.50 -2.24
N LYS A 59 -0.69 1.81 -2.42
CA LYS A 59 0.15 2.70 -3.23
C LYS A 59 0.68 3.82 -2.35
N LEU A 60 1.99 4.04 -2.35
CA LEU A 60 2.62 5.16 -1.68
C LEU A 60 2.89 6.30 -2.67
N LEU A 61 2.81 7.53 -2.19
CA LEU A 61 3.07 8.75 -2.96
C LEU A 61 3.97 9.65 -2.12
N ALA A 62 5.08 10.06 -2.71
CA ALA A 62 6.03 11.01 -2.13
C ALA A 62 6.57 11.93 -3.24
N GLU A 63 7.08 13.10 -2.87
CA GLU A 63 7.67 14.05 -3.83
C GLU A 63 9.11 13.67 -4.22
N ASP A 64 9.79 12.89 -3.37
CA ASP A 64 11.18 12.48 -3.55
C ASP A 64 11.40 11.01 -3.17
N GLY A 65 12.43 10.40 -3.78
CA GLY A 65 12.75 8.99 -3.58
C GLY A 65 13.19 8.65 -2.15
N GLN A 66 13.88 9.55 -1.45
CA GLN A 66 14.31 9.28 -0.07
C GLN A 66 13.09 9.14 0.86
N THR A 67 12.11 10.04 0.75
CA THR A 67 10.85 9.92 1.48
C THR A 67 10.12 8.63 1.11
N LEU A 68 10.11 8.24 -0.16
CA LEU A 68 9.48 6.99 -0.61
C LEU A 68 10.15 5.73 -0.04
N GLU A 69 11.49 5.71 0.02
CA GLU A 69 12.28 4.64 0.64
C GLU A 69 11.95 4.52 2.13
N GLU A 70 11.92 5.64 2.86
CA GLU A 70 11.56 5.67 4.27
C GLU A 70 10.13 5.17 4.53
N MET A 71 9.18 5.56 3.67
CA MET A 71 7.80 5.07 3.74
C MET A 71 7.73 3.56 3.48
N THR A 72 8.51 3.06 2.51
CA THR A 72 8.60 1.63 2.18
C THR A 72 9.18 0.82 3.34
N GLU A 73 10.19 1.33 4.03
CA GLU A 73 10.72 0.71 5.26
C GLU A 73 9.68 0.66 6.39
N GLU A 74 8.85 1.70 6.51
CA GLU A 74 7.74 1.72 7.47
C GLU A 74 6.67 0.67 7.13
N VAL A 75 6.36 0.48 5.83
CA VAL A 75 5.49 -0.60 5.34
C VAL A 75 6.06 -1.96 5.76
N LYS A 76 7.34 -2.25 5.43
CA LYS A 76 7.98 -3.54 5.76
C LYS A 76 7.86 -3.86 7.24
N LYS A 77 8.18 -2.89 8.10
CA LYS A 77 8.09 -3.02 9.56
C LYS A 77 6.65 -3.30 10.00
N PHE A 78 5.70 -2.53 9.50
CA PHE A 78 4.30 -2.70 9.87
C PHE A 78 3.75 -4.06 9.44
N MET A 79 3.96 -4.45 8.18
CA MET A 79 3.49 -5.73 7.64
C MET A 79 4.08 -6.91 8.41
N ASN A 80 5.37 -6.86 8.77
CA ASN A 80 6.00 -7.88 9.58
C ASN A 80 5.36 -7.99 10.98
N ASN A 81 5.01 -6.87 11.61
CA ASN A 81 4.36 -6.84 12.92
C ASN A 81 2.95 -7.48 12.90
N ILE A 82 2.21 -7.32 11.80
CA ILE A 82 0.90 -7.94 11.61
C ILE A 82 0.96 -9.29 10.86
N VAL A 83 2.18 -9.81 10.65
CA VAL A 83 2.45 -11.11 10.01
C VAL A 83 1.87 -11.20 8.59
N LEU A 84 1.86 -10.08 7.87
CA LEU A 84 1.60 -10.01 6.44
C LEU A 84 2.90 -9.99 5.65
N LYS A 85 2.84 -10.44 4.40
CA LYS A 85 3.98 -10.47 3.47
C LYS A 85 3.67 -9.59 2.26
N ILE A 86 4.63 -8.78 1.87
CA ILE A 86 4.59 -8.03 0.62
C ILE A 86 4.84 -9.02 -0.52
N ASN A 87 4.10 -8.86 -1.61
CA ASN A 87 4.29 -9.65 -2.82
C ASN A 87 5.08 -8.84 -3.84
N ASN A 88 6.41 -8.96 -3.82
CA ASN A 88 7.30 -8.21 -4.70
C ASN A 88 7.01 -8.43 -6.20
N GLU A 89 6.50 -9.60 -6.59
CA GLU A 89 6.14 -9.90 -7.99
C GLU A 89 4.90 -9.13 -8.46
N LYS A 90 4.06 -8.67 -7.53
CA LYS A 90 2.85 -7.88 -7.80
C LYS A 90 3.00 -6.41 -7.42
N SER A 91 4.12 -6.04 -6.81
CA SER A 91 4.44 -4.67 -6.45
C SER A 91 5.29 -4.04 -7.55
N ALA A 92 5.06 -2.75 -7.79
CA ALA A 92 5.82 -1.97 -8.75
C ALA A 92 6.24 -0.61 -8.16
N THR A 93 7.38 -0.10 -8.60
CA THR A 93 7.91 1.22 -8.21
C THR A 93 8.41 1.98 -9.44
N ASN A 94 8.32 3.30 -9.43
CA ASN A 94 8.95 4.17 -10.42
C ASN A 94 10.29 4.75 -9.93
N ASP A 95 10.69 4.44 -8.70
CA ASP A 95 11.95 4.90 -8.10
C ASP A 95 12.87 3.71 -7.76
N PRO A 96 14.14 3.73 -8.20
CA PRO A 96 15.14 2.68 -7.92
C PRO A 96 15.38 2.41 -6.44
N CYS A 97 15.14 3.38 -5.54
CA CYS A 97 15.36 3.19 -4.10
C CYS A 97 14.48 2.08 -3.49
N CYS A 98 13.39 1.71 -4.16
CA CYS A 98 12.42 0.71 -3.69
C CYS A 98 12.47 -0.63 -4.45
N GLU A 99 13.52 -0.86 -5.26
CA GLU A 99 13.69 -2.08 -6.07
C GLU A 99 13.74 -3.37 -5.26
N ASP A 100 14.11 -3.30 -3.98
CA ASP A 100 14.17 -4.46 -3.11
C ASP A 100 12.78 -4.98 -2.68
N THR A 101 11.75 -4.15 -2.86
CA THR A 101 10.37 -4.40 -2.42
C THR A 101 9.39 -4.51 -3.59
N ALA A 102 9.71 -3.87 -4.70
CA ALA A 102 8.83 -3.74 -5.85
C ALA A 102 9.64 -3.75 -7.14
N THR A 103 9.06 -4.27 -8.21
CA THR A 103 9.73 -4.28 -9.53
C THR A 103 9.81 -2.86 -10.08
N LEU A 104 10.99 -2.40 -10.48
CA LEU A 104 11.13 -1.09 -11.15
C LEU A 104 10.38 -1.09 -12.49
N LEU A 105 9.55 -0.08 -12.70
CA LEU A 105 8.85 0.15 -13.96
C LEU A 105 9.79 0.85 -14.94
N GLU A 106 10.24 0.13 -15.96
CA GLU A 106 11.05 0.67 -17.05
C GLU A 106 10.26 0.76 -18.37
N GLY A 107 10.49 1.82 -19.14
CA GLY A 107 10.06 1.94 -20.54
C GLY A 107 8.54 1.88 -20.77
N ILE A 108 8.09 0.85 -21.51
CA ILE A 108 6.68 0.63 -21.94
C ILE A 108 5.93 -0.28 -20.95
N SER A 109 6.50 -0.56 -19.78
CA SER A 109 5.82 -1.38 -18.77
C SER A 109 4.57 -0.67 -18.28
N VAL A 110 3.44 -1.37 -18.36
CA VAL A 110 2.14 -0.84 -17.97
C VAL A 110 1.78 -1.42 -16.60
N TYR A 111 1.59 -0.55 -15.61
CA TYR A 111 1.03 -0.94 -14.33
C TYR A 111 -0.46 -0.61 -14.30
N LYS A 112 -1.24 -1.47 -13.65
CA LYS A 112 -2.67 -1.24 -13.46
C LYS A 112 -3.00 -1.20 -11.99
N TYR A 113 -3.46 -0.05 -11.52
CA TYR A 113 -4.00 0.10 -10.16
C TYR A 113 -5.53 0.08 -10.22
N LEU A 114 -6.15 -0.90 -9.55
CA LEU A 114 -7.61 -1.09 -9.53
C LEU A 114 -8.26 -1.14 -10.93
N GLY A 115 -7.52 -1.67 -11.91
CA GLY A 115 -7.97 -1.80 -13.30
C GLY A 115 -7.74 -0.55 -14.18
N ILE A 116 -7.28 0.55 -13.59
CA ILE A 116 -6.90 1.78 -14.30
C ILE A 116 -5.42 1.70 -14.66
N ILE A 117 -5.09 1.98 -15.91
CA ILE A 117 -3.70 2.05 -16.39
C ILE A 117 -3.06 3.32 -15.85
N GLU A 118 -1.87 3.17 -15.28
CA GLU A 118 -1.00 4.28 -14.86
C GLU A 118 0.00 4.68 -15.95
#